data_AF-A0A917QSX3-F1
#
_entry.id   AF-A0A917QSX3-F1
#
_cell.length_a   1.000
_cell.length_b   1.000
_cell.length_c   1.000
_cell.angle_alpha   90.00
_cell.angle_beta   90.00
_cell.angle_gamma   90.00
#
_symmetry.space_group_name_H-M   'P 1'
#
loop_
_entity.id
_entity.type
_entity.pdbx_description
1 polymer ?
#
loop_
_entity_poly.entity_id
_entity_poly.type
_entity_poly.pdbx_seq_one_letter_code
_entity_poly.pdbx_strand_id
1 'polypeptide(L)'
;MGAQPATGSGGQAAPQQRIVQLGDYCERGDSPAKTRSGADAFCVRVKYTDARVWSRSTADLATDPHYPPSLGDRCLDASDVTVGVGGQILYCNPTLNGRNRGTLVWHRVP
;
A
#
# COMPACT_ATOMS: atom_id res chain seq x y z
N MET A 1 23.36 52.88 -21.89
CA MET A 1 22.16 52.12 -22.33
C MET A 1 22.62 50.69 -22.60
N GLY A 2 22.28 49.63 -21.89
CA GLY A 2 21.74 49.39 -20.55
C GLY A 2 22.04 47.89 -20.33
N ALA A 3 22.82 47.54 -19.31
CA ALA A 3 23.18 46.16 -19.03
C ALA A 3 21.96 45.43 -18.46
N GLN A 4 21.54 44.32 -19.09
CA GLN A 4 20.51 43.45 -18.55
C GLN A 4 21.12 42.59 -17.43
N PRO A 5 20.56 42.58 -16.20
CA PRO A 5 20.90 41.57 -15.22
C PRO A 5 20.22 40.25 -15.63
N ALA A 6 21.01 39.21 -15.91
CA ALA A 6 20.48 37.86 -15.96
C ALA A 6 20.24 37.41 -14.50
N THR A 7 19.01 37.62 -14.05
CA THR A 7 18.46 37.15 -12.78
C THR A 7 18.57 35.63 -12.70
N GLY A 8 18.97 35.12 -11.55
CA GLY A 8 19.44 33.76 -11.36
C GLY A 8 18.37 32.67 -11.13
N SER A 9 18.91 31.48 -10.93
CA SER A 9 18.41 30.41 -10.05
C SER A 9 17.01 29.86 -10.31
N GLY A 10 16.95 28.84 -11.17
CA GLY A 10 15.89 27.84 -11.16
C GLY A 10 16.42 26.51 -10.61
N GLY A 11 16.86 26.49 -9.34
CA GLY A 11 17.09 25.23 -8.65
C GLY A 11 15.75 24.50 -8.57
N GLN A 12 15.62 23.38 -9.28
CA GLN A 12 14.50 22.47 -9.10
C GLN A 12 14.43 22.15 -7.61
N ALA A 13 13.39 22.65 -6.93
CA ALA A 13 13.08 22.22 -5.58
C ALA A 13 12.97 20.69 -5.65
N ALA A 14 13.91 20.00 -4.99
CA ALA A 14 13.79 18.56 -4.81
C ALA A 14 12.39 18.33 -4.21
N PRO A 15 11.58 17.41 -4.76
CA PRO A 15 10.25 17.15 -4.22
C PRO A 15 10.43 16.92 -2.73
N GLN A 16 9.77 17.75 -1.91
CA GLN A 16 9.85 17.62 -0.46
C GLN A 16 9.40 16.19 -0.15
N GLN A 17 10.34 15.33 0.24
CA GLN A 17 10.05 13.93 0.51
C GLN A 17 9.12 13.89 1.71
N ARG A 18 7.82 13.71 1.44
CA ARG A 18 6.78 13.64 2.45
C ARG A 18 7.07 12.45 3.35
N ILE A 19 7.15 12.70 4.66
CA ILE A 19 7.19 11.64 5.65
C ILE A 19 5.75 11.15 5.87
N VAL A 20 5.50 9.88 5.59
CA VAL A 20 4.17 9.25 5.66
C VAL A 20 4.18 8.07 6.61
N GLN A 21 3.00 7.73 7.11
CA GLN A 21 2.77 6.51 7.87
C GLN A 21 2.16 5.45 6.95
N LEU A 22 2.69 4.24 7.01
CA LEU A 22 2.15 3.11 6.24
C LEU A 22 0.74 2.79 6.76
N GLY A 23 -0.15 2.46 5.83
CA GLY A 23 -1.56 2.27 6.12
C GLY A 23 -2.38 3.51 5.81
N ASP A 24 -1.89 4.71 6.11
CA ASP A 24 -2.64 5.96 5.92
C ASP A 24 -3.12 6.15 4.48
N TYR A 25 -4.31 6.73 4.32
CA TYR A 25 -4.85 7.04 3.00
C TYR A 25 -4.02 8.09 2.27
N CYS A 26 -4.01 7.99 0.94
CA CYS A 26 -3.28 8.87 0.05
C CYS A 26 -4.06 9.13 -1.23
N GLU A 27 -3.67 10.18 -1.95
CA GLU A 27 -4.28 10.51 -3.24
C GLU A 27 -3.39 10.08 -4.41
N ARG A 28 -4.02 9.88 -5.57
CA ARG A 28 -3.31 9.55 -6.81
C ARG A 28 -2.34 10.69 -7.16
N GLY A 29 -1.05 10.38 -7.19
CA GLY A 29 0.02 11.33 -7.50
C GLY A 29 0.90 11.69 -6.32
N ASP A 30 0.54 11.24 -5.10
CA ASP A 30 1.32 11.56 -3.90
C ASP A 30 2.72 10.89 -3.86
N SER A 31 2.97 9.87 -4.67
CA SER A 31 4.23 9.09 -4.68
C SER A 31 5.31 9.66 -5.61
N PRO A 32 6.61 9.54 -5.26
CA PRO A 32 7.17 8.74 -4.14
C PRO A 32 7.23 9.49 -2.80
N ALA A 33 7.08 8.75 -1.69
CA ALA A 33 7.21 9.26 -0.32
C ALA A 33 8.16 8.41 0.52
N LYS A 34 8.49 8.87 1.73
CA LYS A 34 9.35 8.16 2.69
C LYS A 34 8.61 7.92 4.00
N THR A 35 8.90 6.83 4.68
CA THR A 35 8.46 6.59 6.05
C THR A 35 9.34 7.33 7.05
N ARG A 36 8.93 7.42 8.33
CA ARG A 36 9.77 7.99 9.40
C ARG A 36 11.14 7.29 9.54
N SER A 37 11.23 6.01 9.17
CA SER A 37 12.48 5.25 9.16
C SER A 37 13.32 5.43 7.89
N GLY A 38 12.88 6.27 6.94
CA GLY A 38 13.57 6.52 5.67
C GLY A 38 13.31 5.47 4.58
N ALA A 39 12.49 4.45 4.85
CA ALA A 39 12.10 3.47 3.83
C ALA A 39 11.13 4.07 2.81
N ASP A 40 11.19 3.61 1.56
CA ASP A 40 10.25 4.03 0.51
C ASP A 40 8.80 3.63 0.83
N ALA A 41 7.88 4.52 0.48
CA ALA A 41 6.45 4.32 0.54
C ALA A 41 5.79 4.74 -0.78
N PHE A 42 4.81 3.95 -1.20
CA PHE A 42 4.07 4.09 -2.45
C PHE A 42 2.58 4.15 -2.17
N CYS A 43 1.87 4.98 -2.91
CA CYS A 43 0.43 5.16 -2.82
C CYS A 43 -0.24 4.13 -3.73
N VAL A 44 -0.59 2.99 -3.15
CA VAL A 44 -1.16 1.84 -3.86
C VAL A 44 -2.66 1.76 -3.65
N ARG A 45 -3.35 1.16 -4.61
CA ARG A 45 -4.81 0.99 -4.56
C ARG A 45 -5.16 -0.22 -3.71
N VAL A 46 -6.26 -0.16 -2.97
CA VAL A 46 -6.88 -1.35 -2.37
C VAL A 46 -7.76 -2.02 -3.43
N LYS A 47 -7.52 -3.30 -3.70
CA LYS A 47 -8.23 -4.10 -4.71
C LYS A 47 -9.74 -3.92 -4.59
N TYR A 48 -10.40 -3.84 -5.74
CA TYR A 48 -11.86 -3.67 -5.87
C TYR A 48 -12.45 -2.40 -5.24
N THR A 49 -11.64 -1.48 -4.73
CA THR A 49 -12.07 -0.17 -4.22
C THR A 49 -11.38 0.95 -4.99
N ASP A 50 -11.81 2.20 -4.86
CA ASP A 50 -11.08 3.38 -5.34
C ASP A 50 -10.10 3.96 -4.29
N ALA A 51 -10.16 3.45 -3.05
CA ALA A 51 -9.29 3.84 -1.97
C ALA A 51 -7.81 3.51 -2.25
N ARG A 52 -6.92 4.36 -1.74
CA ARG A 52 -5.47 4.21 -1.85
C ARG A 52 -4.81 4.49 -0.53
N VAL A 53 -3.75 3.74 -0.25
CA VAL A 53 -3.02 3.80 1.03
C VAL A 53 -1.52 3.74 0.80
N TRP A 54 -0.77 4.29 1.75
CA TRP A 54 0.68 4.18 1.77
C TRP A 54 1.14 2.76 2.09
N SER A 55 1.90 2.15 1.19
CA SER A 55 2.45 0.80 1.32
C SER A 55 3.94 0.77 0.99
N ARG A 56 4.64 -0.26 1.48
CA ARG A 56 6.03 -0.54 1.07
C ARG A 56 6.11 -1.29 -0.26
N SER A 57 4.99 -1.85 -0.70
CA SER A 57 4.84 -2.49 -2.01
C SER A 57 4.29 -1.49 -3.02
N THR A 58 4.61 -1.70 -4.30
CA THR A 58 3.98 -0.99 -5.43
C THR A 58 2.76 -1.73 -5.97
N ALA A 59 2.49 -2.95 -5.49
CA ALA A 59 1.32 -3.75 -5.89
C ALA A 59 0.05 -3.30 -5.15
N ASP A 60 -1.09 -3.52 -5.80
CA ASP A 60 -2.40 -3.33 -5.19
C ASP A 60 -2.55 -4.23 -3.95
N LEU A 61 -3.10 -3.67 -2.87
CA LEU A 61 -3.35 -4.41 -1.64
C LEU A 61 -4.69 -5.11 -1.72
N ALA A 62 -4.75 -6.38 -1.36
CA ALA A 62 -6.00 -7.14 -1.35
C ALA A 62 -7.03 -6.66 -0.31
N THR A 63 -6.59 -5.98 0.75
CA THR A 63 -7.45 -5.48 1.82
C THR A 63 -6.94 -4.14 2.34
N ASP A 64 -7.85 -3.33 2.86
CA ASP A 64 -7.51 -2.08 3.53
C ASP A 64 -6.70 -2.38 4.80
N PRO A 65 -5.46 -1.88 4.93
CA PRO A 65 -4.63 -2.09 6.11
C PRO A 65 -5.18 -1.46 7.40
N HIS A 66 -6.14 -0.52 7.34
CA HIS A 66 -6.86 -0.03 8.53
C HIS A 66 -7.92 -1.00 9.04
N TYR A 67 -8.40 -1.90 8.17
CA TYR A 67 -9.34 -2.96 8.50
C TYR A 67 -8.72 -4.32 8.14
N PRO A 68 -7.57 -4.65 8.75
CA PRO A 68 -6.82 -5.82 8.35
C PRO A 68 -7.63 -7.10 8.68
N PRO A 69 -7.60 -8.12 7.82
CA PRO A 69 -8.37 -9.32 8.03
C PRO A 69 -7.74 -10.21 9.11
N SER A 70 -8.59 -11.02 9.74
CA SER A 70 -8.21 -12.11 10.63
C SER A 70 -8.09 -13.42 9.88
N LEU A 71 -7.46 -14.41 10.52
CA LEU A 71 -7.43 -15.78 10.00
C LEU A 71 -8.84 -16.34 9.84
N GLY A 72 -9.10 -16.94 8.67
CA GLY A 72 -10.40 -17.52 8.35
C GLY A 72 -11.43 -16.53 7.80
N ASP A 73 -11.14 -15.23 7.77
CA ASP A 73 -11.98 -14.27 7.06
C ASP A 73 -11.97 -14.57 5.56
N ARG A 74 -13.10 -14.34 4.88
CA ARG A 74 -13.20 -14.57 3.44
C ARG A 74 -12.31 -13.59 2.67
N CYS A 75 -11.73 -14.10 1.59
CA CYS A 75 -10.96 -13.31 0.64
C CYS A 75 -11.45 -13.57 -0.79
N LEU A 76 -11.00 -12.75 -1.73
CA LEU A 76 -11.64 -12.64 -3.04
C LEU A 76 -10.86 -13.30 -4.18
N ASP A 77 -9.54 -13.40 -4.07
CA ASP A 77 -8.66 -13.92 -5.12
C ASP A 77 -7.55 -14.77 -4.51
N ALA A 78 -7.37 -16.01 -5.01
CA ALA A 78 -6.40 -16.97 -4.50
C ALA A 78 -4.93 -16.53 -4.66
N SER A 79 -4.67 -15.46 -5.42
CA SER A 79 -3.35 -14.86 -5.60
C SER A 79 -3.08 -13.73 -4.60
N ASP A 80 -4.06 -13.40 -3.76
CA ASP A 80 -3.98 -12.27 -2.86
C ASP A 80 -3.05 -12.54 -1.67
N VAL A 81 -2.24 -11.53 -1.37
CA VAL A 81 -1.39 -11.47 -0.18
C VAL A 81 -1.65 -10.14 0.52
N THR A 82 -1.81 -10.18 1.84
CA THR A 82 -2.05 -8.98 2.65
C THR A 82 -1.37 -9.06 4.01
N VAL A 83 -1.46 -7.97 4.78
CA VAL A 83 -1.04 -7.93 6.19
C VAL A 83 -2.28 -7.99 7.06
N GLY A 84 -2.37 -9.03 7.90
CA GLY A 84 -3.51 -9.26 8.79
C GLY A 84 -3.40 -8.59 10.16
N VAL A 85 -4.43 -8.77 10.99
CA VAL A 85 -4.48 -8.25 12.38
C VAL A 85 -3.28 -8.76 13.16
N GLY A 86 -2.37 -7.89 13.59
CA GLY A 86 -1.14 -8.26 14.29
C GLY A 86 0.13 -8.24 13.43
N GLY A 87 0.03 -7.82 12.16
CA GLY A 87 1.20 -7.60 11.30
C GLY A 87 1.73 -8.84 10.58
N GLN A 88 1.06 -10.00 10.72
CA GLN A 88 1.43 -11.18 9.95
C GLN A 88 1.06 -11.05 8.48
N ILE A 89 1.85 -11.65 7.60
CA ILE A 89 1.46 -11.86 6.21
C ILE A 89 0.39 -12.94 6.15
N LEU A 90 -0.69 -12.68 5.40
CA LEU A 90 -1.76 -13.61 5.12
C LEU A 90 -1.85 -13.85 3.61
N TYR A 91 -2.12 -15.10 3.24
CA TYR A 91 -2.31 -15.58 1.87
C TYR A 91 -3.76 -16.01 1.71
N CYS A 92 -4.40 -15.60 0.62
CA CYS A 92 -5.77 -15.99 0.33
C CYS A 92 -5.78 -17.37 -0.31
N ASN A 93 -6.29 -18.38 0.39
CA ASN A 93 -6.22 -19.77 -0.05
C ASN A 93 -7.55 -20.49 0.12
N PRO A 94 -7.84 -21.50 -0.72
CA PRO A 94 -9.02 -22.31 -0.54
C PRO A 94 -8.90 -23.11 0.75
N THR A 95 -9.97 -23.12 1.53
CA THR A 95 -10.10 -23.98 2.70
C THR A 95 -9.98 -25.43 2.23
N LEU A 96 -9.00 -26.17 2.74
CA LEU A 96 -8.73 -27.54 2.30
C LEU A 96 -9.67 -28.57 2.93
N ASN A 97 -10.13 -28.33 4.18
CA ASN A 97 -10.86 -29.29 4.99
C ASN A 97 -12.12 -28.70 5.64
N GLY A 98 -13.12 -29.55 5.92
CA GLY A 98 -14.33 -29.17 6.66
C GLY A 98 -15.48 -28.62 5.80
N ARG A 99 -16.50 -28.06 6.46
CA ARG A 99 -17.79 -27.66 5.88
C ARG A 99 -17.69 -26.60 4.76
N ASN A 100 -16.60 -25.83 4.73
CA ASN A 100 -16.39 -24.72 3.79
C ASN A 100 -15.32 -25.02 2.73
N ARG A 101 -15.02 -26.31 2.46
CA ARG A 101 -14.00 -26.71 1.49
C ARG A 101 -14.18 -25.99 0.15
N GLY A 102 -13.09 -25.42 -0.37
CA GLY A 102 -13.08 -24.62 -1.60
C GLY A 102 -13.41 -23.13 -1.43
N THR A 103 -13.83 -22.69 -0.24
CA THR A 103 -14.00 -21.26 0.05
C THR A 103 -12.64 -20.61 0.27
N LEU A 104 -12.37 -19.52 -0.45
CA LEU A 104 -11.19 -18.70 -0.25
C LEU A 104 -11.26 -17.95 1.09
N VAL A 105 -10.29 -18.20 1.96
CA VAL A 105 -10.14 -17.52 3.24
C VAL A 105 -8.67 -17.20 3.53
N TRP A 106 -8.42 -16.25 4.42
CA TRP A 106 -7.07 -15.81 4.77
C TRP A 106 -6.34 -16.81 5.68
N HIS A 107 -5.18 -17.28 5.23
CA HIS A 107 -4.32 -18.27 5.90
C HIS A 107 -2.93 -17.66 6.19
N ARG A 108 -2.22 -18.20 7.17
CA ARG A 108 -0.80 -17.85 7.44
C ARG A 108 0.19 -18.52 6.49
N VAL A 109 -0.28 -19.53 5.75
CA VAL A 109 0.54 -20.34 4.86
C VAL A 109 -0.01 -20.23 3.44
N PRO A 110 0.88 -20.18 2.43
CA PRO A 110 0.53 -20.41 1.03
C PRO A 110 -0.13 -21.78 0.82
#